data_AF-A0A815J6A7-F1
#
_entry.id   AF-A0A815J6A7-F1
#
_cell.length_a   1.000
_cell.length_b   1.000
_cell.length_c   1.000
_cell.angle_alpha   90.00
_cell.angle_beta   90.00
_cell.angle_gamma   90.00
#
_symmetry.space_group_name_H-M   'P 1'
#
loop_
_entity.id
_entity.type
_entity.pdbx_description
1 polymer ?
#
loop_
_entity_poly.entity_id
_entity_poly.type
_entity_poly.pdbx_seq_one_letter_code
_entity_poly.pdbx_strand_id
1 'polypeptide(L)'
;MHNSIRVGPEGHLLNELFSSGNAEKLCEQLESSDLIVKGDPGASKFLNYSIGFHGPMYQIFDADELIIISRWILSLQPSAVNEMLSLVLQRRKLAEKISNHVTLKLSDKSHKSLQQLFAGNMTDLLAAFRASEWTVPFNGQRLTKENVDTCKLMRAIESNGELEQVFNRDTDDKRVLQQWLLMGAPLPNETLAASEISKRKIKIQSHERFKFEL
;
A
#
# COMPACT_ATOMS: atom_id res chain seq x y z
N MET A 1 -22.30 32.65 -4.97
CA MET A 1 -21.65 31.92 -6.07
C MET A 1 -21.44 30.49 -5.58
N HIS A 2 -22.07 29.50 -6.20
CA HIS A 2 -21.77 28.09 -5.88
C HIS A 2 -20.45 27.74 -6.58
N ASN A 3 -19.42 27.43 -5.80
CA ASN A 3 -18.13 27.01 -6.35
C ASN A 3 -18.29 25.63 -6.98
N SER A 4 -18.37 25.59 -8.31
CA SER A 4 -18.41 24.36 -9.08
C SER A 4 -17.01 23.74 -9.15
N ILE A 5 -16.83 22.57 -8.52
CA ILE A 5 -15.61 21.78 -8.59
C ILE A 5 -15.73 20.77 -9.74
N ARG A 6 -14.71 20.70 -10.59
CA ARG A 6 -14.59 19.69 -11.65
C ARG A 6 -13.74 18.51 -11.18
N VAL A 7 -14.07 17.30 -11.62
CA VAL A 7 -13.48 16.04 -11.18
C VAL A 7 -13.13 15.17 -12.38
N GLY A 8 -11.99 14.51 -12.29
CA GLY A 8 -11.50 13.55 -13.28
C GLY A 8 -11.04 14.20 -14.59
N PRO A 9 -10.50 13.40 -15.51
CA PRO A 9 -9.89 13.89 -16.76
C PRO A 9 -10.90 14.51 -17.73
N GLU A 10 -12.16 14.10 -17.66
CA GLU A 10 -13.25 14.64 -18.49
C GLU A 10 -13.84 15.93 -17.89
N GLY A 11 -13.44 16.32 -16.68
CA GLY A 11 -13.81 17.59 -16.06
C GLY A 11 -15.28 17.70 -15.67
N HIS A 12 -15.92 16.60 -15.27
CA HIS A 12 -17.31 16.56 -14.83
C HIS A 12 -17.52 17.37 -13.56
N LEU A 13 -18.68 18.01 -13.40
CA LEU A 13 -19.01 18.71 -12.17
C LEU A 13 -19.29 17.71 -11.04
N LEU A 14 -18.64 17.91 -9.88
CA LEU A 14 -18.71 16.98 -8.74
C LEU A 14 -20.15 16.72 -8.28
N ASN A 15 -20.96 17.77 -8.20
CA ASN A 15 -22.37 17.71 -7.78
C ASN A 15 -23.26 16.98 -8.81
N GLU A 16 -23.00 17.16 -10.11
CA GLU A 16 -23.72 16.44 -11.17
C GLU A 16 -23.39 14.94 -11.13
N LEU A 17 -22.11 14.62 -10.97
CA LEU A 17 -21.63 13.25 -10.88
C LEU A 17 -22.21 12.56 -9.64
N PHE A 18 -22.26 13.25 -8.50
CA PHE A 18 -22.90 12.75 -7.28
C PHE A 18 -24.41 12.54 -7.46
N SER A 19 -25.10 13.51 -8.04
CA SER A 19 -26.56 13.47 -8.26
C SER A 19 -26.98 12.39 -9.27
N SER A 20 -26.05 11.91 -10.10
CA SER A 20 -26.30 10.80 -11.04
C SER A 20 -26.60 9.46 -10.35
N GLY A 21 -26.27 9.33 -9.05
CA GLY A 21 -26.43 8.09 -8.30
C GLY A 21 -25.44 6.98 -8.68
N ASN A 22 -24.50 7.24 -9.59
CA ASN A 22 -23.48 6.27 -9.99
C ASN A 22 -22.24 6.41 -9.09
N ALA A 23 -22.28 5.73 -7.94
CA ALA A 23 -21.20 5.76 -6.94
C ALA A 23 -19.87 5.22 -7.48
N GLU A 24 -19.89 4.19 -8.31
CA GLU A 24 -18.68 3.59 -8.90
C GLU A 24 -17.94 4.60 -9.79
N LYS A 25 -18.69 5.24 -10.70
CA LYS A 25 -18.14 6.30 -11.57
C LYS A 25 -17.63 7.49 -10.76
N LEU A 26 -18.32 7.87 -9.68
CA LEU A 26 -17.85 8.93 -8.79
C LEU A 26 -16.50 8.59 -8.15
N CYS A 27 -16.36 7.37 -7.61
CA CYS A 27 -15.11 6.91 -7.01
C CYS A 27 -13.96 6.88 -8.03
N GLU A 28 -14.19 6.37 -9.25
CA GLU A 28 -13.17 6.36 -10.31
C GLU A 28 -12.71 7.78 -10.70
N GLN A 29 -13.64 8.71 -10.87
CA GLN A 29 -13.30 10.09 -11.21
C GLN A 29 -12.58 10.80 -10.05
N LEU A 30 -13.00 10.55 -8.81
CA LEU A 30 -12.32 11.09 -7.62
C LEU A 30 -10.91 10.53 -7.48
N GLU A 31 -10.71 9.22 -7.64
CA GLU A 31 -9.39 8.58 -7.56
C GLU A 31 -8.42 9.11 -8.62
N SER A 32 -8.92 9.42 -9.81
CA SER A 32 -8.12 9.95 -10.93
C SER A 32 -7.96 11.49 -10.90
N SER A 33 -8.56 12.18 -9.93
CA SER A 33 -8.50 13.64 -9.80
C SER A 33 -7.38 14.12 -8.87
N ASP A 34 -7.10 15.43 -8.88
CA ASP A 34 -6.21 16.09 -7.91
C ASP A 34 -6.87 16.37 -6.55
N LEU A 35 -8.13 15.95 -6.38
CA LEU A 35 -8.87 16.12 -5.13
C LEU A 35 -8.55 15.05 -4.09
N ILE A 36 -8.03 13.90 -4.53
CA ILE A 36 -7.67 12.77 -3.67
C ILE A 36 -6.16 12.59 -3.67
N VAL A 37 -5.57 12.67 -2.48
CA VAL A 37 -4.18 12.25 -2.25
C VAL A 37 -4.25 10.80 -1.75
N LYS A 38 -3.93 9.85 -2.62
CA LYS A 38 -4.02 8.41 -2.33
C LYS A 38 -3.20 8.06 -1.08
N GLY A 39 -3.83 7.43 -0.09
CA GLY A 39 -3.19 7.08 1.17
C GLY A 39 -3.14 8.22 2.21
N ASP A 40 -3.58 9.43 1.88
CA ASP A 40 -3.57 10.57 2.81
C ASP A 40 -4.91 11.35 2.76
N PRO A 41 -5.89 10.96 3.59
CA PRO A 41 -7.14 11.69 3.72
C PRO A 41 -6.94 13.14 4.19
N GLY A 42 -5.96 13.38 5.06
CA GLY A 42 -5.70 14.70 5.64
C GLY A 42 -5.13 15.69 4.63
N ALA A 43 -4.43 15.20 3.61
CA ALA A 43 -3.96 16.01 2.48
C ALA A 43 -4.97 16.10 1.31
N SER A 44 -6.03 15.29 1.32
CA SER A 44 -7.00 15.22 0.23
C SER A 44 -7.94 16.44 0.22
N LYS A 45 -7.91 17.21 -0.88
CA LYS A 45 -8.75 18.41 -1.03
C LYS A 45 -10.25 18.08 -1.01
N PHE A 46 -10.64 16.87 -1.39
CA PHE A 46 -12.03 16.43 -1.31
C PHE A 46 -12.61 16.57 0.11
N LEU A 47 -11.90 16.07 1.11
CA LEU A 47 -12.33 16.13 2.51
C LEU A 47 -12.19 17.55 3.09
N ASN A 48 -11.11 18.27 2.75
CA ASN A 48 -10.81 19.57 3.36
C ASN A 48 -11.54 20.75 2.72
N TYR A 49 -11.81 20.69 1.42
CA TYR A 49 -12.34 21.81 0.63
C TYR A 49 -13.68 21.49 -0.01
N SER A 50 -13.85 20.31 -0.62
CA SER A 50 -15.11 20.00 -1.32
C SER A 50 -16.27 19.79 -0.35
N ILE A 51 -16.02 19.15 0.79
CA ILE A 51 -17.03 18.85 1.83
C ILE A 51 -16.99 19.87 2.99
N GLY A 52 -15.99 20.76 3.01
CA GLY A 52 -15.85 21.82 4.02
C GLY A 52 -16.95 22.89 3.93
N PHE A 53 -16.99 23.81 4.91
CA PHE A 53 -18.04 24.84 5.05
C PHE A 53 -18.32 25.68 3.79
N HIS A 54 -17.30 25.91 2.96
CA HIS A 54 -17.41 26.67 1.71
C HIS A 54 -17.43 25.80 0.45
N GLY A 55 -17.51 24.48 0.62
CA GLY A 55 -17.44 23.50 -0.44
C GLY A 55 -18.81 23.20 -1.08
N PRO A 56 -18.83 22.75 -2.34
CA PRO A 56 -20.06 22.35 -3.02
C PRO A 56 -20.76 21.13 -2.40
N MET A 57 -20.07 20.37 -1.56
CA MET A 57 -20.58 19.16 -0.91
C MET A 57 -20.77 19.35 0.62
N TYR A 58 -20.86 20.59 1.09
CA TYR A 58 -21.04 20.86 2.51
C TYR A 58 -22.30 20.20 3.07
N GLN A 59 -22.16 19.49 4.20
CA GLN A 59 -23.22 18.75 4.90
C GLN A 59 -23.94 17.65 4.08
N ILE A 60 -23.36 17.24 2.95
CA ILE A 60 -23.91 16.10 2.19
C ILE A 60 -23.63 14.77 2.90
N PHE A 61 -22.48 14.66 3.54
CA PHE A 61 -22.05 13.45 4.23
C PHE A 61 -22.11 13.63 5.75
N ASP A 62 -22.54 12.60 6.46
CA ASP A 62 -22.47 12.53 7.91
C ASP A 62 -21.08 12.10 8.42
N ALA A 63 -20.90 12.07 9.73
CA ALA A 63 -19.62 11.72 10.35
C ALA A 63 -19.19 10.27 10.06
N ASP A 64 -20.12 9.32 9.97
CA ASP A 64 -19.82 7.92 9.73
C ASP A 64 -19.44 7.68 8.25
N GLU A 65 -20.11 8.36 7.34
CA GLU A 65 -19.79 8.37 5.90
C GLU A 65 -18.41 8.99 5.64
N LEU A 66 -18.06 10.07 6.33
CA LEU A 66 -16.72 10.67 6.25
C LEU A 66 -15.62 9.70 6.73
N ILE A 67 -15.91 8.86 7.73
CA ILE A 67 -14.98 7.79 8.15
C ILE A 67 -14.83 6.75 7.05
N ILE A 68 -15.91 6.36 6.38
CA ILE A 68 -15.87 5.40 5.26
C ILE A 68 -15.05 5.96 4.11
N ILE A 69 -15.27 7.22 3.72
CA ILE A 69 -14.52 7.91 2.67
C ILE A 69 -13.03 8.00 3.04
N SER A 70 -12.73 8.37 4.28
CA SER A 70 -11.33 8.43 4.76
C SER A 70 -10.65 7.06 4.68
N ARG A 71 -11.37 5.98 5.04
CA ARG A 71 -10.86 4.60 4.89
C ARG A 71 -10.66 4.21 3.44
N TRP A 72 -11.57 4.60 2.56
CA TRP A 72 -11.41 4.39 1.12
C TRP A 72 -10.17 5.10 0.60
N ILE A 73 -9.96 6.39 0.90
CA ILE A 73 -8.76 7.15 0.49
C ILE A 73 -7.48 6.49 1.01
N LEU A 74 -7.48 6.03 2.26
CA LEU A 74 -6.36 5.27 2.82
C LEU A 74 -6.07 3.99 2.01
N SER A 75 -7.12 3.28 1.60
CA SER A 75 -6.99 2.06 0.80
C SER A 75 -6.47 2.29 -0.63
N LEU A 76 -6.61 3.51 -1.15
CA LEU A 76 -6.10 3.89 -2.48
C LEU A 76 -4.58 4.03 -2.51
N GLN A 77 -3.91 4.07 -1.35
CA GLN A 77 -2.46 4.06 -1.34
C GLN A 77 -1.98 2.87 -2.18
N PRO A 78 -1.13 3.09 -3.21
CA PRO A 78 -0.44 1.99 -3.84
C PRO A 78 0.32 1.28 -2.73
N SER A 79 -0.20 0.14 -2.28
CA SER A 79 0.51 -0.62 -1.28
C SER A 79 1.81 -1.03 -1.95
N ALA A 80 2.94 -0.84 -1.29
CA ALA A 80 4.20 -1.35 -1.80
C ALA A 80 4.09 -2.85 -2.15
N VAL A 81 3.12 -3.55 -1.53
CA VAL A 81 2.70 -4.91 -1.87
C VAL A 81 2.08 -5.02 -3.26
N ASN A 82 1.16 -4.14 -3.67
CA ASN A 82 0.55 -4.15 -5.00
C ASN A 82 1.55 -3.80 -6.09
N GLU A 83 2.44 -2.84 -5.85
CA GLU A 83 3.56 -2.54 -6.75
C GLU A 83 4.50 -3.74 -6.85
N MET A 84 4.83 -4.37 -5.72
CA MET A 84 5.68 -5.56 -5.69
C MET A 84 5.02 -6.76 -6.40
N LEU A 85 3.72 -7.00 -6.19
CA LEU A 85 2.97 -8.04 -6.90
C LEU A 85 2.98 -7.81 -8.41
N SER A 86 2.68 -6.57 -8.84
CA SER A 86 2.70 -6.19 -10.26
C SER A 86 4.09 -6.40 -10.87
N LEU A 87 5.14 -5.99 -10.15
CA LEU A 87 6.52 -6.19 -10.56
C LEU A 87 6.84 -7.68 -10.73
N VAL A 88 6.59 -8.50 -9.72
CA VAL A 88 6.87 -9.95 -9.78
C VAL A 88 6.08 -10.61 -10.92
N LEU A 89 4.82 -10.24 -11.13
CA LEU A 89 4.00 -10.76 -12.24
C LEU A 89 4.62 -10.41 -13.60
N GLN A 90 5.06 -9.17 -13.79
CA GLN A 90 5.74 -8.74 -15.01
C GLN A 90 7.06 -9.49 -15.25
N ARG A 91 7.80 -9.80 -14.17
CA ARG A 91 9.09 -10.51 -14.25
C ARG A 91 8.97 -12.03 -14.31
N ARG A 92 7.77 -12.61 -14.16
CA ARG A 92 7.54 -14.06 -14.14
C ARG A 92 8.15 -14.81 -15.32
N LYS A 93 8.03 -14.28 -16.55
CA LYS A 93 8.61 -14.91 -17.76
C LYS A 93 10.14 -14.93 -17.74
N LEU A 94 10.76 -13.92 -17.13
CA LEU A 94 12.22 -13.87 -17.00
C LEU A 94 12.71 -14.85 -15.93
N ALA A 95 11.89 -15.09 -14.91
CA ALA A 95 12.18 -16.04 -13.85
C ALA A 95 12.25 -17.51 -14.31
N GLU A 96 11.71 -17.85 -15.48
CA GLU A 96 11.89 -19.18 -16.08
C GLU A 96 13.36 -19.52 -16.32
N LYS A 97 14.22 -18.50 -16.47
CA LYS A 97 15.66 -18.63 -16.71
C LYS A 97 16.49 -18.77 -15.42
N ILE A 98 15.86 -18.65 -14.23
CA ILE A 98 16.56 -18.83 -12.96
C ILE A 98 16.99 -20.29 -12.82
N SER A 99 18.19 -20.50 -12.29
CA SER A 99 18.70 -21.84 -11.95
C SER A 99 17.89 -22.51 -10.83
N ASN A 100 17.61 -23.81 -10.98
CA ASN A 100 16.85 -24.61 -10.00
C ASN A 100 17.56 -24.82 -8.65
N HIS A 101 18.81 -24.41 -8.50
CA HIS A 101 19.60 -24.65 -7.29
C HIS A 101 19.23 -23.74 -6.12
N VAL A 102 18.58 -22.60 -6.37
CA VAL A 102 18.18 -21.68 -5.30
C VAL A 102 16.82 -22.09 -4.75
N THR A 103 16.80 -22.49 -3.48
CA THR A 103 15.58 -22.87 -2.76
C THR A 103 15.29 -21.88 -1.64
N LEU A 104 14.01 -21.57 -1.47
CA LEU A 104 13.52 -20.77 -0.34
C LEU A 104 12.70 -21.64 0.59
N LYS A 105 12.81 -21.33 1.89
CA LYS A 105 12.00 -21.94 2.93
C LYS A 105 10.67 -21.19 3.03
N LEU A 106 9.58 -21.95 3.03
CA LEU A 106 8.23 -21.44 3.23
C LEU A 106 7.84 -21.46 4.72
N SER A 107 6.72 -20.81 5.05
CA SER A 107 6.19 -20.74 6.41
C SER A 107 5.84 -22.11 7.00
N ASP A 108 5.42 -23.06 6.15
CA ASP A 108 5.15 -24.46 6.51
C ASP A 108 6.42 -25.32 6.64
N LYS A 109 7.61 -24.70 6.56
CA LYS A 109 8.94 -25.34 6.56
C LYS A 109 9.24 -26.18 5.31
N SER A 110 8.37 -26.19 4.31
CA SER A 110 8.70 -26.77 3.01
C SER A 110 9.74 -25.91 2.29
N HIS A 111 10.44 -26.52 1.33
CA HIS A 111 11.38 -25.83 0.47
C HIS A 111 10.87 -25.89 -0.97
N LYS A 112 10.83 -24.74 -1.65
CA LYS A 112 10.55 -24.66 -3.09
C LYS A 112 11.68 -23.92 -3.80
N SER A 113 11.98 -24.31 -5.03
CA SER A 113 12.92 -23.55 -5.84
C SER A 113 12.34 -22.18 -6.19
N LEU A 114 13.20 -21.19 -6.45
CA LEU A 114 12.75 -19.89 -6.95
C LEU A 114 11.90 -20.05 -8.21
N GLN A 115 12.31 -20.92 -9.15
CA GLN A 115 11.55 -21.21 -10.36
C GLN A 115 10.12 -21.69 -10.04
N GLN A 116 9.97 -22.63 -9.09
CA GLN A 116 8.65 -23.12 -8.66
C GLN A 116 7.81 -22.03 -8.02
N LEU A 117 8.43 -21.13 -7.24
CA LEU A 117 7.72 -20.03 -6.58
C LEU A 117 7.25 -18.97 -7.58
N PHE A 118 8.06 -18.59 -8.56
CA PHE A 118 7.64 -17.72 -9.67
C PHE A 118 6.60 -18.38 -10.58
N ALA A 119 6.64 -19.70 -10.74
CA ALA A 119 5.61 -20.44 -11.48
C ALA A 119 4.29 -20.58 -10.71
N GLY A 120 4.28 -20.37 -9.39
CA GLY A 120 3.13 -20.57 -8.51
C GLY A 120 2.36 -19.31 -8.15
N ASN A 121 1.86 -19.27 -6.91
CA ASN A 121 1.17 -18.13 -6.34
C ASN A 121 2.19 -17.06 -5.90
N MET A 122 2.00 -15.81 -6.35
CA MET A 122 2.90 -14.69 -6.03
C MET A 122 2.93 -14.38 -4.53
N THR A 123 1.82 -14.61 -3.83
CA THR A 123 1.75 -14.46 -2.37
C THR A 123 2.72 -15.43 -1.68
N ASP A 124 2.84 -16.66 -2.17
CA ASP A 124 3.76 -17.66 -1.62
C ASP A 124 5.21 -17.27 -1.87
N LEU A 125 5.53 -16.66 -3.02
CA LEU A 125 6.87 -16.14 -3.29
C LEU A 125 7.22 -15.00 -2.33
N LEU A 126 6.35 -14.01 -2.14
CA LEU A 126 6.58 -12.92 -1.19
C LEU A 126 6.71 -13.44 0.25
N ALA A 127 5.87 -14.41 0.63
CA ALA A 127 5.95 -15.08 1.92
C ALA A 127 7.26 -15.86 2.07
N ALA A 128 7.75 -16.52 1.02
CA ALA A 128 9.01 -17.24 1.03
C ALA A 128 10.22 -16.29 1.15
N PHE A 129 10.21 -15.14 0.46
CA PHE A 129 11.24 -14.11 0.67
C PHE A 129 11.25 -13.65 2.13
N ARG A 130 10.08 -13.41 2.72
CA ARG A 130 9.99 -12.93 4.10
C ARG A 130 10.34 -13.97 5.15
N ALA A 131 9.91 -15.22 4.96
CA ALA A 131 10.16 -16.32 5.89
C ALA A 131 11.61 -16.81 5.84
N SER A 132 12.34 -16.48 4.77
CA SER A 132 13.77 -16.76 4.62
C SER A 132 14.61 -15.56 5.01
N GLU A 133 15.93 -15.74 5.07
CA GLU A 133 16.90 -14.68 5.37
C GLU A 133 17.08 -13.67 4.22
N TRP A 134 16.12 -13.61 3.30
CA TRP A 134 16.18 -12.75 2.12
C TRP A 134 15.71 -11.33 2.43
N THR A 135 14.79 -11.15 3.37
CA THR A 135 14.35 -9.83 3.83
C THR A 135 14.96 -9.48 5.19
N VAL A 136 14.91 -8.19 5.56
CA VAL A 136 15.27 -7.77 6.92
C VAL A 136 14.09 -8.08 7.85
N PRO A 137 14.27 -8.83 8.94
CA PRO A 137 13.19 -9.12 9.86
C PRO A 137 12.67 -7.84 10.50
N PHE A 138 11.36 -7.60 10.39
CA PHE A 138 10.72 -6.48 11.05
C PHE A 138 10.60 -6.75 12.56
N ASN A 139 11.48 -6.12 13.35
CA ASN A 139 11.53 -6.25 14.81
C ASN A 139 10.72 -5.14 15.53
N GLY A 140 9.85 -4.42 14.81
CA GLY A 140 9.11 -3.27 15.34
C GLY A 140 9.88 -1.95 15.29
N GLN A 141 11.14 -1.93 14.86
CA GLN A 141 11.88 -0.71 14.55
C GLN A 141 11.71 -0.34 13.08
N ARG A 142 11.81 0.97 12.79
CA ARG A 142 11.78 1.48 11.42
C ARG A 142 13.03 1.00 10.68
N LEU A 143 12.83 0.26 9.60
CA LEU A 143 13.94 -0.15 8.73
C LEU A 143 14.57 1.07 8.06
N THR A 144 15.90 1.09 8.01
CA THR A 144 16.64 2.13 7.28
C THR A 144 16.98 1.66 5.88
N LYS A 145 17.28 2.60 4.98
CA LYS A 145 17.73 2.29 3.63
C LYS A 145 18.98 1.42 3.63
N GLU A 146 19.91 1.66 4.55
CA GLU A 146 21.14 0.87 4.69
C GLU A 146 20.85 -0.59 5.07
N ASN A 147 19.91 -0.84 6.00
CA ASN A 147 19.52 -2.21 6.33
C ASN A 147 18.88 -2.93 5.14
N VAL A 148 18.06 -2.21 4.37
CA VAL A 148 17.39 -2.75 3.19
C VAL A 148 18.40 -3.07 2.09
N ASP A 149 19.28 -2.14 1.74
CA ASP A 149 20.27 -2.30 0.67
C ASP A 149 21.27 -3.43 0.95
N THR A 150 21.46 -3.78 2.22
CA THR A 150 22.37 -4.86 2.63
C THR A 150 21.70 -6.21 2.78
N CYS A 151 20.37 -6.32 2.63
CA CYS A 151 19.66 -7.60 2.77
C CYS A 151 19.94 -8.54 1.58
N LYS A 152 19.74 -9.85 1.79
CA LYS A 152 20.09 -10.85 0.76
C LYS A 152 19.24 -10.71 -0.51
N LEU A 153 17.97 -10.30 -0.42
CA LEU A 153 17.15 -10.03 -1.61
C LEU A 153 17.72 -8.89 -2.44
N MET A 154 18.14 -7.80 -1.80
CA MET A 154 18.75 -6.67 -2.52
C MET A 154 20.09 -7.06 -3.12
N ARG A 155 20.91 -7.86 -2.43
CA ARG A 155 22.16 -8.39 -3.01
C ARG A 155 21.92 -9.35 -4.17
N ALA A 156 20.85 -10.14 -4.13
CA ALA A 156 20.53 -11.11 -5.18
C ALA A 156 20.15 -10.44 -6.52
N ILE A 157 19.77 -9.15 -6.52
CA ILE A 157 19.48 -8.40 -7.75
C ILE A 157 20.70 -7.58 -8.25
N GLU A 158 21.80 -7.54 -7.50
CA GLU A 158 23.05 -6.90 -7.93
C GLU A 158 23.83 -7.78 -8.93
N SER A 159 24.95 -7.26 -9.47
CA SER A 159 25.79 -7.98 -10.44
C SER A 159 26.17 -9.39 -9.96
N ASN A 160 25.99 -10.40 -10.82
CA ASN A 160 26.20 -11.82 -10.55
C ASN A 160 25.28 -12.42 -9.47
N GLY A 161 24.24 -11.70 -9.07
CA GLY A 161 23.23 -12.19 -8.14
C GLY A 161 22.26 -13.17 -8.78
N GLU A 162 21.60 -13.99 -7.96
CA GLU A 162 20.71 -15.06 -8.42
C GLU A 162 19.45 -14.55 -9.13
N LEU A 163 19.13 -13.27 -8.97
CA LEU A 163 17.97 -12.59 -9.52
C LEU A 163 18.32 -11.44 -10.49
N GLU A 164 19.60 -11.25 -10.84
CA GLU A 164 20.05 -10.20 -11.76
C GLU A 164 19.33 -10.26 -13.11
N GLN A 165 19.04 -11.47 -13.61
CA GLN A 165 18.35 -11.66 -14.89
C GLN A 165 16.83 -11.43 -14.81
N VAL A 166 16.30 -11.24 -13.60
CA VAL A 166 14.86 -11.17 -13.33
C VAL A 166 14.42 -9.77 -12.95
N PHE A 167 15.17 -9.08 -12.11
CA PHE A 167 14.90 -7.70 -11.74
C PHE A 167 15.98 -6.79 -12.28
N ASN A 168 15.57 -5.63 -12.80
CA ASN A 168 16.52 -4.66 -13.31
C ASN A 168 16.99 -3.72 -12.18
N ARG A 169 18.29 -3.77 -11.88
CA ARG A 169 18.91 -3.02 -10.79
C ARG A 169 18.91 -1.49 -10.98
N ASP A 170 18.82 -1.02 -12.22
CA ASP A 170 18.96 0.39 -12.60
C ASP A 170 17.59 1.04 -12.93
N THR A 171 16.48 0.40 -12.56
CA THR A 171 15.12 0.86 -12.85
C THR A 171 14.22 0.87 -11.61
N ASP A 172 12.94 1.17 -11.83
CA ASP A 172 11.88 1.13 -10.84
C ASP A 172 11.79 -0.18 -10.05
N ASP A 173 12.25 -1.31 -10.57
CA ASP A 173 12.23 -2.60 -9.86
C ASP A 173 12.94 -2.49 -8.51
N LYS A 174 14.14 -1.89 -8.49
CA LYS A 174 14.94 -1.70 -7.27
C LYS A 174 14.22 -0.77 -6.29
N ARG A 175 13.59 0.30 -6.79
CA ARG A 175 12.79 1.23 -5.97
C ARG A 175 11.60 0.52 -5.32
N VAL A 176 10.86 -0.27 -6.10
CA VAL A 176 9.68 -1.02 -5.63
C VAL A 176 10.08 -2.05 -4.56
N LEU A 177 11.15 -2.81 -4.80
CA LEU A 177 11.71 -3.74 -3.82
C LEU A 177 12.13 -3.03 -2.53
N GLN A 178 12.85 -1.91 -2.63
CA GLN A 178 13.27 -1.13 -1.47
C GLN A 178 12.08 -0.60 -0.68
N GLN A 179 11.07 -0.05 -1.35
CA GLN A 179 9.88 0.47 -0.69
C GLN A 179 9.09 -0.65 0.01
N TRP A 180 8.92 -1.80 -0.64
CA TRP A 180 8.28 -2.96 -0.03
C TRP A 180 9.04 -3.47 1.21
N LEU A 181 10.37 -3.53 1.13
CA LEU A 181 11.22 -3.91 2.25
C LEU A 181 11.18 -2.89 3.40
N LEU A 182 11.27 -1.59 3.11
CA LEU A 182 11.17 -0.51 4.11
C LEU A 182 9.85 -0.54 4.88
N MET A 183 8.79 -1.02 4.24
CA MET A 183 7.47 -1.22 4.84
C MET A 183 7.37 -2.50 5.70
N GLY A 184 8.46 -3.26 5.85
CA GLY A 184 8.49 -4.51 6.60
C GLY A 184 8.08 -5.73 5.78
N ALA A 185 8.19 -5.66 4.45
CA ALA A 185 7.82 -6.73 3.52
C ALA A 185 6.36 -7.24 3.72
N PRO A 186 5.35 -6.35 3.75
CA PRO A 186 3.97 -6.76 4.00
C PRO A 186 3.47 -7.72 2.93
N LEU A 187 2.65 -8.69 3.35
CA LEU A 187 1.97 -9.61 2.43
C LEU A 187 0.62 -9.05 1.99
N PRO A 188 0.06 -9.50 0.83
CA PRO A 188 -1.19 -8.98 0.28
C PRO A 188 -2.35 -8.96 1.30
N ASN A 189 -2.46 -10.02 2.11
CA ASN A 189 -3.52 -10.17 3.10
C ASN A 189 -3.22 -9.48 4.44
N GLU A 190 -1.99 -9.01 4.67
CA GLU A 190 -1.59 -8.31 5.90
C GLU A 190 -1.81 -6.80 5.82
N THR A 191 -1.85 -6.25 4.61
CA THR A 191 -2.15 -4.83 4.39
C THR A 191 -3.57 -4.49 4.88
N LEU A 192 -4.49 -5.45 4.87
CA LEU A 192 -5.82 -5.35 5.51
C LEU A 192 -5.73 -5.30 7.05
N ALA A 193 -4.68 -5.88 7.64
CA ALA A 193 -4.47 -6.00 9.09
C ALA A 193 -3.62 -4.88 9.71
N ALA A 194 -3.00 -3.99 8.92
CA ALA A 194 -2.41 -2.74 9.43
C ALA A 194 -3.44 -1.86 10.19
N SER A 195 -4.73 -2.12 9.97
CA SER A 195 -5.87 -1.57 10.72
C SER A 195 -5.96 -2.01 12.21
N GLU A 196 -5.24 -3.05 12.65
CA GLU A 196 -5.24 -3.49 14.05
C GLU A 196 -4.11 -2.92 14.91
N ILE A 197 -3.01 -2.46 14.30
CA ILE A 197 -1.87 -1.88 15.03
C ILE A 197 -2.23 -0.51 15.63
N SER A 198 -3.16 0.23 15.02
CA SER A 198 -3.71 1.49 15.57
C SER A 198 -4.66 1.27 16.76
N LYS A 199 -5.34 0.10 16.84
CA LYS A 199 -6.26 -0.21 17.94
C LYS A 199 -5.56 -0.53 19.26
N ARG A 200 -4.25 -0.87 19.25
CA ARG A 200 -3.49 -1.18 20.48
C ARG A 200 -2.81 0.03 21.13
N LYS A 201 -2.77 1.20 20.48
CA LYS A 201 -2.16 2.41 21.06
C LYS A 201 -3.15 3.39 21.71
N ILE A 202 -4.46 3.17 21.59
CA ILE A 202 -5.49 3.99 22.27
C ILE A 202 -6.20 3.13 23.32
N LYS A 203 -5.44 2.71 24.34
CA LYS A 203 -6.03 2.15 25.56
C LYS A 203 -5.15 2.43 26.78
N ILE A 204 -4.55 3.61 26.87
CA ILE A 204 -3.99 4.17 28.11
C ILE A 204 -4.20 5.69 28.04
N GLN A 205 -4.71 6.26 29.14
CA GLN A 205 -5.03 7.67 29.41
C GLN A 205 -6.40 8.21 28.96
N SER A 206 -7.45 7.73 29.61
CA SER A 206 -8.62 8.56 29.92
C SER A 206 -9.35 8.04 31.16
N HIS A 207 -8.65 7.97 32.29
CA HIS A 207 -9.27 7.88 33.61
C HIS A 207 -8.40 8.65 34.61
N GLU A 208 -8.59 9.97 34.67
CA GLU A 208 -8.58 10.65 35.96
C GLU A 208 -9.46 11.89 35.87
N ARG A 209 -10.50 11.87 36.71
CA ARG A 209 -11.58 12.84 36.82
C ARG A 209 -11.05 14.09 37.50
N PHE A 210 -11.14 15.25 36.86
CA PHE A 210 -11.17 16.52 37.57
C PHE A 210 -12.52 16.63 38.31
N LYS A 211 -12.48 16.57 39.64
CA LYS A 211 -13.55 17.09 40.50
C LYS A 211 -13.33 18.60 40.64
N PHE A 212 -14.31 19.40 40.25
CA PHE A 212 -14.46 20.77 40.76
C PHE A 212 -15.43 20.69 41.94
N GLU A 213 -14.96 21.08 43.13
CA GLU A 213 -15.82 21.49 44.24
C GLU A 213 -16.09 23.00 44.08
N LEU A 214 -17.35 23.38 44.24
CA LEU A 214 -17.85 24.75 44.40
C LEU A 214 -17.84 25.12 45.89
#